data_AF-A0A9W8JTI7-F1
#
_entry.id   AF-A0A9W8JTI7-F1
#
_cell.length_a   1.000
_cell.length_b   1.000
_cell.length_c   1.000
_cell.angle_alpha   90.00
_cell.angle_beta   90.00
_cell.angle_gamma   90.00
#
_symmetry.space_group_name_H-M   'P 1'
#
loop_
_entity.id
_entity.type
_entity.pdbx_description
1 polymer ?
#
loop_
_entity_poly.entity_id
_entity_poly.type
_entity_poly.pdbx_seq_one_letter_code
_entity_poly.pdbx_strand_id
1 'polypeptide(L)'
;MASFKSLLVLLSGAAVVLGQHVGRGCGTTITEEELAAAEAHFATHRKEALMAKAAPITVHWNIIYRDTTVNDGYIPESSIEAQMQVLNDDFAGSGISFTLGDVQRIQNAEWFRFLGPYDTVEMENEMKRLYRKGDASTLNVYTVGFEAGRARGLLGYATFPVNYALNATDDGVVMRHNSVPGGQPPDPTTLGAP
;
A
#
# COMPACT_ATOMS: atom_id res chain seq x y z
N MET A 1 -0.96 37.60 -59.19
CA MET A 1 0.13 37.11 -58.31
C MET A 1 -0.36 37.21 -56.87
N ALA A 2 -0.26 36.10 -56.14
CA ALA A 2 -0.36 35.91 -54.69
C ALA A 2 -1.57 36.49 -53.92
N SER A 3 -2.52 35.57 -53.66
CA SER A 3 -3.45 35.55 -52.52
C SER A 3 -2.68 35.30 -51.22
N PHE A 4 -3.03 35.99 -50.12
CA PHE A 4 -2.79 35.48 -48.77
C PHE A 4 -3.95 35.86 -47.85
N LYS A 5 -4.79 34.87 -47.53
CA LYS A 5 -5.81 34.95 -46.47
C LYS A 5 -5.13 34.64 -45.14
N SER A 6 -5.16 35.57 -44.19
CA SER A 6 -4.71 35.31 -42.82
C SER A 6 -5.69 34.38 -42.11
N LEU A 7 -5.24 33.17 -41.81
CA LEU A 7 -5.93 32.20 -40.97
C LEU A 7 -5.48 32.42 -39.52
N LEU A 8 -6.36 32.95 -38.69
CA LEU A 8 -6.13 33.08 -37.25
C LEU A 8 -6.38 31.70 -36.61
N VAL A 9 -5.32 30.98 -36.25
CA VAL A 9 -5.43 29.71 -35.52
C VAL A 9 -5.53 30.04 -34.02
N LEU A 10 -6.73 29.88 -33.45
CA LEU A 10 -6.95 29.87 -32.01
C LEU A 10 -6.46 28.53 -31.46
N LEU A 11 -5.24 28.49 -30.90
CA LEU A 11 -4.84 27.39 -30.02
C LEU A 11 -5.58 27.54 -28.69
N SER A 12 -6.69 26.84 -28.55
CA SER A 12 -7.26 26.54 -27.24
C SER A 12 -6.32 25.59 -26.50
N GLY A 13 -5.46 26.14 -25.65
CA GLY A 13 -4.71 25.35 -24.68
C GLY A 13 -5.68 24.75 -23.67
N ALA A 14 -6.03 23.48 -23.85
CA ALA A 14 -6.63 22.70 -22.78
C ALA A 14 -5.55 22.52 -21.70
N ALA A 15 -5.67 23.28 -20.61
CA ALA A 15 -4.92 22.98 -19.41
C ALA A 15 -5.38 21.59 -18.95
N VAL A 16 -4.51 20.59 -19.10
CA VAL A 16 -4.69 19.30 -18.44
C VAL A 16 -4.51 19.57 -16.95
N VAL A 17 -5.63 19.81 -16.27
CA VAL A 17 -5.68 19.70 -14.82
C VAL A 17 -5.49 18.21 -14.54
N LEU A 18 -4.26 17.83 -14.18
CA LEU A 18 -4.01 16.53 -13.56
C LEU A 18 -4.75 16.52 -12.22
N GLY A 19 -6.03 16.14 -12.26
CA GLY A 19 -6.82 15.93 -11.06
C GLY A 19 -6.17 14.81 -10.27
N GLN A 20 -5.49 15.16 -9.18
CA GLN A 20 -5.10 14.18 -8.18
C GLN A 20 -6.39 13.54 -7.67
N HIS A 21 -6.62 12.28 -8.01
CA HIS A 21 -7.74 11.52 -7.48
C HIS A 21 -7.51 11.35 -5.98
N VAL A 22 -8.09 12.24 -5.18
CA VAL A 22 -8.23 12.06 -3.74
C VAL A 22 -9.45 11.18 -3.54
N GLY A 23 -9.31 9.90 -3.87
CA GLY A 23 -10.37 8.91 -3.77
C GLY A 23 -9.89 7.69 -3.01
N ARG A 24 -10.84 6.95 -2.42
CA ARG A 24 -10.61 5.59 -1.89
C ARG A 24 -9.86 4.78 -2.94
N GLY A 25 -8.59 4.50 -2.70
CA GLY A 25 -7.72 3.95 -3.74
C GLY A 25 -6.53 3.18 -3.20
N CYS A 26 -5.91 2.43 -4.11
CA CYS A 26 -4.62 1.80 -3.89
C CYS A 26 -3.52 2.80 -4.25
N GLY A 27 -2.53 2.97 -3.37
CA GLY A 27 -1.35 3.81 -3.61
C GLY A 27 -0.23 3.10 -4.37
N THR A 28 -0.39 1.81 -4.69
CA THR A 28 0.56 1.09 -5.54
C THR A 28 0.31 1.44 -7.00
N THR A 29 1.20 2.26 -7.55
CA THR A 29 1.22 2.61 -8.97
C THR A 29 2.47 2.06 -9.63
N ILE A 30 2.38 1.68 -10.90
CA ILE A 30 3.50 1.20 -11.71
C ILE A 30 3.45 1.88 -13.08
N THR A 31 4.59 2.37 -13.56
CA THR A 31 4.70 2.89 -14.93
C THR A 31 4.73 1.73 -15.94
N GLU A 32 4.41 2.01 -17.21
CA GLU A 32 4.47 0.98 -18.27
C GLU A 32 5.87 0.38 -18.41
N GLU A 33 6.91 1.20 -18.23
CA GLU A 33 8.31 0.76 -18.28
C GLU A 33 8.64 -0.18 -17.11
N GLU A 34 8.30 0.21 -15.88
CA GLU A 34 8.50 -0.63 -14.69
C GLU A 34 7.70 -1.93 -14.79
N LEU A 35 6.48 -1.89 -15.34
CA LEU A 35 5.67 -3.07 -15.57
C LEU A 35 6.36 -4.01 -16.57
N ALA A 36 6.84 -3.50 -17.70
CA ALA A 36 7.56 -4.30 -18.68
C ALA A 36 8.84 -4.94 -18.09
N ALA A 37 9.57 -4.19 -17.27
CA ALA A 37 10.74 -4.69 -16.55
C ALA A 37 10.36 -5.77 -15.52
N ALA A 38 9.28 -5.57 -14.76
CA ALA A 38 8.78 -6.53 -13.78
C ALA A 38 8.34 -7.85 -14.46
N GLU A 39 7.62 -7.77 -15.58
CA GLU A 39 7.20 -8.94 -16.36
C GLU A 39 8.39 -9.69 -16.97
N ALA A 40 9.38 -8.97 -17.52
CA ALA A 40 10.61 -9.59 -18.04
C ALA A 40 11.41 -10.27 -16.92
N HIS A 41 11.50 -9.65 -15.74
CA HIS A 41 12.12 -10.23 -14.56
C HIS A 41 11.35 -11.49 -14.12
N PHE A 42 10.02 -11.44 -14.06
CA PHE A 42 9.20 -12.60 -13.70
C PHE A 42 9.36 -13.75 -14.71
N ALA A 43 9.37 -13.47 -16.01
CA ALA A 43 9.53 -14.49 -17.05
C ALA A 43 10.87 -15.25 -16.95
N THR A 44 11.92 -14.60 -16.45
CA THR A 44 13.26 -15.21 -16.29
C THR A 44 13.46 -15.90 -14.94
N HIS A 45 12.68 -15.51 -13.92
CA HIS A 45 12.80 -16.03 -12.55
C HIS A 45 11.64 -16.94 -12.13
N ARG A 46 10.59 -17.06 -12.95
CA ARG A 46 9.48 -17.98 -12.70
C ARG A 46 10.04 -19.39 -12.56
N LYS A 47 9.89 -19.96 -11.38
CA LYS A 47 10.06 -21.39 -11.20
C LYS A 47 8.76 -22.04 -11.65
N GLU A 48 8.85 -23.17 -12.34
CA GLU A 48 7.66 -24.00 -12.52
C GLU A 48 7.05 -24.26 -11.14
N ALA A 49 5.73 -24.11 -11.04
CA ALA A 49 5.02 -24.31 -9.79
C ALA A 49 5.27 -25.75 -9.33
N LEU A 50 6.20 -25.91 -8.39
CA LEU A 50 6.40 -27.17 -7.70
C LEU A 50 5.07 -27.48 -7.03
N MET A 51 4.52 -28.66 -7.30
CA MET A 51 3.29 -29.19 -6.68
C MET A 51 3.40 -29.35 -5.14
N ALA A 52 4.49 -28.86 -4.54
CA ALA A 52 4.68 -28.82 -3.11
C ALA A 52 3.95 -27.61 -2.53
N LYS A 53 3.09 -27.86 -1.54
CA LYS A 53 2.49 -26.81 -0.72
C LYS A 53 3.61 -25.93 -0.15
N ALA A 54 3.60 -24.64 -0.47
CA ALA A 54 4.54 -23.69 0.10
C ALA A 54 4.38 -23.67 1.63
N ALA A 55 5.48 -23.46 2.36
CA ALA A 55 5.38 -23.17 3.78
C ALA A 55 4.50 -21.91 3.98
N PRO A 56 3.71 -21.83 5.07
CA PRO A 56 2.92 -20.63 5.34
C PRO A 56 3.82 -19.40 5.43
N ILE A 57 3.38 -18.31 4.82
CA ILE A 57 4.03 -17.00 4.93
C ILE A 57 3.75 -16.47 6.35
N THR A 58 4.80 -16.19 7.10
CA THR A 58 4.64 -15.56 8.43
C THR A 58 4.27 -14.09 8.24
N VAL A 59 3.20 -13.64 8.89
CA VAL A 59 2.73 -12.25 8.83
C VAL A 59 2.98 -11.55 10.16
N HIS A 60 3.80 -10.51 10.15
CA HIS A 60 3.97 -9.60 11.29
C HIS A 60 3.13 -8.34 11.09
N TRP A 61 2.33 -8.01 12.11
CA TRP A 61 1.50 -6.81 12.11
C TRP A 61 2.15 -5.71 12.94
N ASN A 62 2.38 -4.56 12.32
CA ASN A 62 2.87 -3.35 12.95
C ASN A 62 1.73 -2.34 12.98
N ILE A 63 1.10 -2.18 14.14
CA ILE A 63 -0.05 -1.31 14.34
C ILE A 63 0.47 0.06 14.79
N ILE A 64 0.55 1.01 13.85
CA ILE A 64 0.84 2.40 14.18
C ILE A 64 -0.47 3.06 14.60
N TYR A 65 -0.46 3.71 15.77
CA TYR A 65 -1.64 4.36 16.33
C TYR A 65 -1.31 5.72 16.94
N ARG A 66 -2.29 6.60 16.98
CA ARG A 66 -2.23 7.91 17.64
C ARG A 66 -2.61 7.81 19.12
N ASP A 67 -3.71 7.12 19.40
CA ASP A 67 -4.27 6.91 20.75
C ASP A 67 -4.85 5.49 20.84
N THR A 68 -5.15 5.04 22.04
CA THR A 68 -5.68 3.74 22.42
C THR A 68 -7.15 3.51 22.04
N THR A 69 -7.75 4.43 21.26
CA THR A 69 -9.08 4.23 20.68
C THR A 69 -8.96 3.51 19.32
N VAL A 70 -9.98 2.73 18.96
CA VAL A 70 -10.01 2.02 17.68
C VAL A 70 -9.96 3.02 16.50
N ASN A 71 -10.61 4.18 16.63
CA ASN A 71 -10.64 5.22 15.61
C ASN A 71 -9.27 5.92 15.44
N ASP A 72 -8.41 5.85 16.45
CA ASP A 72 -7.05 6.40 16.44
C ASP A 72 -6.00 5.34 16.09
N GLY A 73 -6.41 4.22 15.50
CA GLY A 73 -5.50 3.17 15.00
C GLY A 73 -5.25 2.03 15.97
N TYR A 74 -5.83 2.01 17.18
CA TYR A 74 -5.64 0.92 18.13
C TYR A 74 -6.52 -0.29 17.79
N ILE A 75 -6.20 -0.96 16.68
CA ILE A 75 -6.94 -2.11 16.15
C ILE A 75 -6.94 -3.25 17.17
N PRO A 76 -8.09 -3.85 17.53
CA PRO A 76 -8.14 -4.99 18.45
C PRO A 76 -7.56 -6.25 17.80
N GLU A 77 -6.99 -7.14 18.60
CA GLU A 77 -6.38 -8.38 18.12
C GLU A 77 -7.37 -9.28 17.36
N SER A 78 -8.64 -9.30 17.78
CA SER A 78 -9.72 -10.03 17.09
C SER A 78 -9.92 -9.57 15.63
N SER A 79 -9.71 -8.29 15.33
CA SER A 79 -9.75 -7.79 13.94
C SER A 79 -8.57 -8.28 13.11
N ILE A 80 -7.39 -8.44 13.73
CA ILE A 80 -6.21 -9.00 13.08
C ILE A 80 -6.41 -10.49 12.81
N GLU A 81 -6.89 -11.25 13.79
CA GLU A 81 -7.22 -12.67 13.62
C GLU A 81 -8.26 -12.88 12.52
N ALA A 82 -9.33 -12.09 12.51
CA ALA A 82 -10.34 -12.12 11.45
C ALA A 82 -9.73 -11.77 10.09
N GLN A 83 -8.81 -10.80 10.01
CA GLN A 83 -8.12 -10.47 8.76
C GLN A 83 -7.24 -11.64 8.27
N MET A 84 -6.59 -12.36 9.18
CA MET A 84 -5.79 -13.54 8.85
C MET A 84 -6.66 -14.69 8.33
N GLN A 85 -7.91 -14.82 8.82
CA GLN A 85 -8.88 -15.76 8.26
C GLN A 85 -9.26 -15.36 6.82
N VAL A 86 -9.61 -14.09 6.61
CA VAL A 86 -9.93 -13.56 5.25
C VAL A 86 -8.77 -13.82 4.28
N LEU A 87 -7.52 -13.55 4.68
CA LEU A 87 -6.35 -13.82 3.83
C LEU A 87 -6.22 -15.31 3.47
N ASN A 88 -6.43 -16.21 4.43
CA ASN A 88 -6.32 -17.64 4.15
C ASN A 88 -7.49 -18.16 3.30
N ASP A 89 -8.71 -17.64 3.51
CA ASP A 89 -9.88 -18.01 2.73
C ASP A 89 -9.74 -17.55 1.27
N ASP A 90 -9.35 -16.29 1.06
CA ASP A 90 -9.21 -15.70 -0.28
C ASP A 90 -8.07 -16.36 -1.08
N PHE A 91 -7.01 -16.82 -0.41
CA PHE A 91 -5.86 -17.49 -1.05
C PHE A 91 -5.94 -19.02 -1.05
N ALA A 92 -6.97 -19.64 -0.48
CA ALA A 92 -7.07 -21.10 -0.35
C ALA A 92 -6.87 -21.86 -1.68
N GLY A 93 -7.34 -21.30 -2.80
CA GLY A 93 -7.21 -21.88 -4.15
C GLY A 93 -5.82 -21.75 -4.80
N SER A 94 -4.93 -20.94 -4.22
CA SER A 94 -3.60 -20.63 -4.78
C SER A 94 -2.46 -21.52 -4.26
N GLY A 95 -2.71 -22.28 -3.19
CA GLY A 95 -1.65 -23.00 -2.46
C GLY A 95 -0.79 -22.12 -1.54
N ILE A 96 -1.08 -20.82 -1.45
CA ILE A 96 -0.51 -19.88 -0.48
C ILE A 96 -1.33 -19.95 0.81
N SER A 97 -0.65 -19.88 1.95
CA SER A 97 -1.29 -19.76 3.26
C SER A 97 -0.47 -18.83 4.15
N PHE A 98 -1.12 -18.27 5.17
CA PHE A 98 -0.54 -17.28 6.05
C PHE A 98 -0.68 -17.72 7.50
N THR A 99 0.37 -17.49 8.30
CA THR A 99 0.32 -17.67 9.74
C THR A 99 0.62 -16.36 10.44
N LEU A 100 -0.10 -16.07 11.52
CA LEU A 100 0.16 -14.87 12.31
C LEU A 100 1.45 -15.07 13.12
N GLY A 101 2.37 -14.13 13.00
CA GLY A 101 3.53 -13.97 13.88
C GLY A 101 3.25 -12.87 14.92
N ASP A 102 4.27 -12.07 15.23
CA ASP A 102 4.14 -10.95 16.15
C ASP A 102 3.13 -9.88 15.72
N VAL A 103 2.37 -9.37 16.69
CA VAL A 103 1.58 -8.14 16.60
C VAL A 103 2.25 -7.10 17.48
N GLN A 104 2.75 -6.02 16.86
CA GLN A 104 3.43 -4.93 17.52
C GLN A 104 2.56 -3.67 17.50
N ARG A 105 2.50 -2.95 18.63
CA ARG A 105 1.76 -1.69 18.77
C ARG A 105 2.73 -0.55 18.95
N ILE A 106 2.62 0.47 18.09
CA ILE A 106 3.59 1.56 17.97
C ILE A 106 2.82 2.88 18.10
N GLN A 107 2.94 3.55 19.23
CA GLN A 107 2.31 4.85 19.41
C GLN A 107 3.15 5.94 18.74
N ASN A 108 2.71 6.39 17.57
CA ASN A 108 3.35 7.50 16.87
C ASN A 108 2.30 8.24 16.03
N ALA A 109 1.83 9.38 16.55
CA ALA A 109 0.78 10.18 15.93
C ALA A 109 1.22 10.82 14.59
N GLU A 110 2.51 11.11 14.42
CA GLU A 110 3.04 11.69 13.19
C GLU A 110 3.02 10.65 12.06
N TRP A 111 3.58 9.47 12.31
CA TRP A 111 3.51 8.34 11.38
C TRP A 111 2.07 7.96 11.06
N PHE A 112 1.20 7.87 12.07
CA PHE A 112 -0.21 7.55 11.85
C PHE A 112 -0.87 8.53 10.86
N ARG A 113 -0.59 9.83 11.02
CA ARG A 113 -1.24 10.89 10.25
C ARG A 113 -0.67 11.06 8.84
N PHE A 114 0.66 11.00 8.70
CA PHE A 114 1.36 11.48 7.50
C PHE A 114 2.05 10.40 6.67
N LEU A 115 2.24 9.16 7.17
CA LEU A 115 2.87 8.10 6.37
C LEU A 115 2.12 7.84 5.07
N GLY A 116 2.87 7.64 3.99
CA GLY A 116 2.32 7.31 2.68
C GLY A 116 3.39 7.20 1.59
N PRO A 117 3.03 6.71 0.39
CA PRO A 117 3.98 6.26 -0.62
C PRO A 117 4.60 7.42 -1.45
N TYR A 118 4.38 8.68 -1.06
CA TYR A 118 4.71 9.84 -1.91
C TYR A 118 5.66 10.83 -1.24
N ASP A 119 5.14 11.60 -0.27
CA ASP A 119 5.76 12.77 0.31
C ASP A 119 6.49 12.49 1.63
N THR A 120 6.35 11.28 2.17
CA THR A 120 6.88 10.88 3.48
C THR A 120 7.76 9.63 3.45
N VAL A 121 8.44 9.40 2.31
CA VAL A 121 9.33 8.24 2.09
C VAL A 121 10.38 8.09 3.20
N GLU A 122 10.94 9.19 3.72
CA GLU A 122 11.92 9.11 4.82
C GLU A 122 11.31 8.62 6.14
N MET A 123 10.07 9.02 6.45
CA MET A 123 9.35 8.54 7.63
C MET A 123 9.02 7.05 7.48
N GLU A 124 8.63 6.62 6.28
CA GLU A 124 8.37 5.21 5.99
C GLU A 124 9.63 4.38 6.14
N ASN A 125 10.74 4.84 5.55
CA ASN A 125 12.03 4.20 5.67
C ASN A 125 12.47 4.09 7.14
N GLU A 126 12.28 5.13 7.95
CA GLU A 126 12.58 5.09 9.39
C GLU A 126 11.76 4.02 10.11
N MET A 127 10.45 4.04 9.91
CA MET A 127 9.52 3.11 10.54
C MET A 127 9.82 1.66 10.11
N LYS A 128 10.03 1.39 8.81
CA LYS A 128 10.37 0.04 8.34
C LYS A 128 11.75 -0.43 8.81
N ARG A 129 12.76 0.45 8.87
CA ARG A 129 14.08 0.11 9.44
C ARG A 129 13.99 -0.37 10.88
N LEU A 130 13.09 0.21 11.68
CA LEU A 130 12.93 -0.11 13.09
C LEU A 130 12.08 -1.37 13.33
N TYR A 131 11.06 -1.60 12.49
CA TYR A 131 9.99 -2.55 12.80
C TYR A 131 9.78 -3.67 11.78
N ARG A 132 10.45 -3.63 10.62
CA ARG A 132 10.45 -4.78 9.69
C ARG A 132 11.12 -5.98 10.37
N LYS A 133 10.50 -7.15 10.23
CA LYS A 133 11.01 -8.43 10.75
C LYS A 133 11.14 -9.46 9.65
N GLY A 134 12.12 -10.35 9.81
CA GLY A 134 12.34 -11.47 8.90
C GLY A 134 13.02 -11.09 7.58
N ASP A 135 12.90 -11.98 6.61
CA ASP A 135 13.51 -11.89 5.29
C ASP A 135 12.45 -11.96 4.18
N ALA A 136 12.81 -12.43 2.99
CA ALA A 136 11.90 -12.55 1.85
C ALA A 136 10.77 -13.56 2.06
N SER A 137 10.82 -14.39 3.13
CA SER A 137 9.78 -15.35 3.49
C SER A 137 8.71 -14.79 4.44
N THR A 138 8.84 -13.53 4.84
CA THR A 138 8.00 -12.89 5.85
C THR A 138 7.25 -11.68 5.27
N LEU A 139 5.95 -11.61 5.51
CA LEU A 139 5.14 -10.44 5.18
C LEU A 139 5.07 -9.50 6.38
N ASN A 140 5.46 -8.25 6.20
CA ASN A 140 5.23 -7.19 7.19
C ASN A 140 4.04 -6.34 6.74
N VAL A 141 3.04 -6.21 7.60
CA VAL A 141 1.86 -5.37 7.39
C VAL A 141 1.90 -4.21 8.38
N TYR A 142 1.74 -2.99 7.89
CA TYR A 142 1.73 -1.76 8.69
C TYR A 142 0.37 -1.09 8.59
N THR A 143 -0.22 -0.69 9.72
CA THR A 143 -1.50 0.04 9.70
C THR A 143 -1.34 1.48 10.11
N VAL A 144 -1.89 2.41 9.32
CA VAL A 144 -1.81 3.87 9.55
C VAL A 144 -3.18 4.54 9.32
N GLY A 145 -3.24 5.86 9.51
CA GLY A 145 -4.46 6.67 9.36
C GLY A 145 -4.72 7.18 7.94
N PHE A 146 -3.65 7.47 7.18
CA PHE A 146 -3.73 8.16 5.88
C PHE A 146 -4.61 9.43 5.94
N GLU A 147 -4.30 10.31 6.89
CA GLU A 147 -5.15 11.46 7.21
C GLU A 147 -4.69 12.75 6.52
N ALA A 148 -3.47 12.78 5.98
CA ALA A 148 -2.84 13.99 5.44
C ALA A 148 -1.94 13.71 4.24
N GLY A 149 -1.43 14.80 3.66
CA GLY A 149 -0.54 14.75 2.50
C GLY A 149 -1.25 14.17 1.26
N ARG A 150 -0.43 13.69 0.32
CA ARG A 150 -0.92 13.06 -0.91
C ARG A 150 -1.49 11.66 -0.70
N ALA A 151 -1.19 11.04 0.44
CA ALA A 151 -1.71 9.73 0.82
C ALA A 151 -3.11 9.78 1.44
N ARG A 152 -3.66 10.99 1.71
CA ARG A 152 -4.97 11.13 2.32
C ARG A 152 -6.04 10.37 1.55
N GLY A 153 -6.79 9.52 2.25
CA GLY A 153 -7.91 8.77 1.67
C GLY A 153 -7.53 7.43 1.02
N LEU A 154 -6.24 7.08 0.94
CA LEU A 154 -5.81 5.76 0.50
C LEU A 154 -6.35 4.66 1.42
N LEU A 155 -6.58 3.47 0.86
CA LEU A 155 -6.88 2.26 1.64
C LEU A 155 -5.62 1.45 1.93
N GLY A 156 -4.59 1.59 1.10
CA GLY A 156 -3.30 0.96 1.29
C GLY A 156 -2.44 0.99 0.04
N TYR A 157 -1.23 0.49 0.18
CA TYR A 157 -0.26 0.25 -0.88
C TYR A 157 0.70 -0.86 -0.45
N ALA A 158 1.42 -1.39 -1.41
CA ALA A 158 2.41 -2.45 -1.30
C ALA A 158 3.58 -2.16 -2.26
N THR A 159 4.72 -2.75 -1.96
CA THR A 159 5.90 -2.73 -2.85
C THR A 159 5.89 -3.93 -3.79
N PHE A 160 6.45 -3.76 -4.99
CA PHE A 160 6.54 -4.84 -5.98
C PHE A 160 7.69 -5.80 -5.67
N PRO A 161 7.54 -7.11 -5.95
CA PRO A 161 8.61 -8.09 -5.71
C PRO A 161 9.94 -7.77 -6.41
N VAL A 162 9.90 -7.16 -7.61
CA VAL A 162 11.10 -6.76 -8.36
C VAL A 162 11.95 -5.73 -7.61
N ASN A 163 11.35 -4.95 -6.69
CA ASN A 163 12.05 -3.95 -5.90
C ASN A 163 12.77 -4.54 -4.68
N TYR A 164 12.46 -5.78 -4.29
CA TYR A 164 13.03 -6.40 -3.09
C TYR A 164 14.56 -6.45 -3.11
N ALA A 165 15.14 -6.82 -4.25
CA ALA A 165 16.60 -6.91 -4.39
C ALA A 165 17.31 -5.54 -4.28
N LEU A 166 16.61 -4.46 -4.60
CA LEU A 166 17.13 -3.09 -4.54
C LEU A 166 16.95 -2.48 -3.15
N ASN A 167 15.82 -2.74 -2.49
CA ASN A 167 15.52 -2.22 -1.18
C ASN A 167 14.63 -3.17 -0.36
N ALA A 168 15.24 -4.24 0.16
CA ALA A 168 14.54 -5.23 0.98
C ALA A 168 13.93 -4.63 2.27
N THR A 169 14.43 -3.49 2.75
CA THR A 169 13.88 -2.84 3.95
C THR A 169 12.49 -2.26 3.68
N ASP A 170 12.21 -1.84 2.45
CA ASP A 170 10.93 -1.26 2.05
C ASP A 170 9.86 -2.30 1.70
N ASP A 171 10.22 -3.58 1.71
CA ASP A 171 9.28 -4.66 1.43
C ASP A 171 8.15 -4.77 2.48
N GLY A 172 6.91 -4.82 2.01
CA GLY A 172 5.73 -4.99 2.84
C GLY A 172 4.48 -4.30 2.29
N VAL A 173 3.42 -4.31 3.11
CA VAL A 173 2.12 -3.69 2.83
C VAL A 173 1.84 -2.64 3.90
N VAL A 174 1.42 -1.44 3.49
CA VAL A 174 0.94 -0.40 4.40
C VAL A 174 -0.53 -0.13 4.08
N MET A 175 -1.41 -0.29 5.06
CA MET A 175 -2.86 -0.19 4.87
C MET A 175 -3.51 0.72 5.90
N ARG A 176 -4.72 1.19 5.57
CA ARG A 176 -5.49 2.01 6.47
C ARG A 176 -6.04 1.15 7.61
N HIS A 177 -5.85 1.61 8.84
CA HIS A 177 -6.16 0.85 10.06
C HIS A 177 -7.60 0.31 10.13
N ASN A 178 -8.55 1.01 9.52
CA ASN A 178 -9.96 0.63 9.55
C ASN A 178 -10.43 -0.15 8.31
N SER A 179 -9.51 -0.64 7.48
CA SER A 179 -9.81 -1.52 6.34
C SER A 179 -9.77 -3.01 6.69
N VAL A 180 -9.62 -3.34 7.97
CA VAL A 180 -9.70 -4.71 8.51
C VAL A 180 -11.13 -5.05 8.96
N PRO A 181 -11.49 -6.34 9.12
CA PRO A 181 -12.79 -6.74 9.65
C PRO A 181 -13.12 -6.06 10.99
N GLY A 182 -14.34 -5.53 11.10
CA GLY A 182 -14.79 -4.76 12.27
C GLY A 182 -14.30 -3.31 12.31
N GLY A 183 -13.47 -2.88 11.36
CA GLY A 183 -13.08 -1.49 11.18
C GLY A 183 -14.29 -0.62 10.85
N GLN A 184 -14.39 0.53 11.52
CA GLN A 184 -15.43 1.52 11.19
C GLN A 184 -15.06 2.22 9.89
N PRO A 185 -15.99 2.40 8.93
CA PRO A 185 -15.68 3.08 7.69
C PRO A 185 -15.13 4.49 7.98
N PRO A 186 -14.21 5.01 7.15
CA PRO A 186 -13.76 6.39 7.24
C PRO A 186 -14.93 7.35 7.40
N ASP A 187 -14.80 8.35 8.27
CA ASP A 187 -15.64 9.54 8.20
C ASP A 187 -15.54 10.08 6.76
N PRO A 188 -16.67 10.26 6.04
CA PRO A 188 -16.68 10.80 4.68
C PRO A 188 -15.89 12.11 4.54
N THR A 189 -15.80 12.92 5.60
CA THR A 189 -15.04 14.18 5.60
C THR A 189 -13.51 13.97 5.59
N THR A 190 -13.04 12.79 5.97
CA THR A 190 -11.61 12.42 5.99
C THR A 190 -11.12 11.83 4.67
N LEU A 191 -12.03 11.45 3.76
CA LEU A 191 -11.70 10.81 2.49
C LEU A 191 -11.19 11.77 1.40
N GLY A 192 -11.19 13.07 1.67
CA GLY A 192 -11.10 14.07 0.61
C GLY A 192 -12.39 14.12 -0.21
N ALA A 193 -12.70 15.30 -0.76
CA ALA A 193 -13.83 15.42 -1.67
C ALA A 193 -13.58 14.55 -2.91
N PRO A 194 -14.65 13.97 -3.52
CA PRO A 194 -14.54 13.24 -4.77
C PRO A 194 -13.91 14.09 -5.89
#